data_AF-A0A1G5I5E7-F1
#
_entry.id   AF-A0A1G5I5E7-F1
#
_cell.length_a   1.000
_cell.length_b   1.000
_cell.length_c   1.000
_cell.angle_alpha   90.00
_cell.angle_beta   90.00
_cell.angle_gamma   90.00
#
_symmetry.space_group_name_H-M   'P 1'
#
loop_
_entity.id
_entity.type
_entity.pdbx_description
1 polymer ?
#
loop_
_entity_poly.entity_id
_entity_poly.type
_entity_poly.pdbx_seq_one_letter_code
_entity_poly.pdbx_strand_id
1 'polypeptide(L)'
;MAKAGKIKGTTAVTSNADKVYFANSGGGYSSTSDAVPLGAKNYAEAQVSVKATAALASADSDKTMMPLATSAEDLAAATVPTLLLTLKIAAGSSDTTPATGIVVAGTDGVTVKKDIAGQPDNFDIAYANGKYTLEPKSSVTNWSSVDVTLSGKVGGTYESVAENVAAPAVTLTWTVTAKPTDAAPSIATTTYNLAAGTAVAVTTNFGAGASAATSITGVEKPDGGELASSNYSVSGNVITFSGDWVDKILVGMEGGASKKYKVVFNTGDKIELTFTKPNG
;
A
#
# COMPACT_ATOMS: atom_id res chain seq x y z
N MET A 1 -6.20 15.84 -6.88
CA MET A 1 -7.46 15.06 -6.73
C MET A 1 -7.66 14.23 -7.99
N ALA A 2 -7.55 12.90 -7.91
CA ALA A 2 -7.67 12.03 -9.07
C ALA A 2 -9.14 11.75 -9.42
N LYS A 3 -9.51 11.95 -10.70
CA LYS A 3 -10.80 11.58 -11.28
C LYS A 3 -10.55 10.52 -12.36
N ALA A 4 -10.64 9.24 -12.02
CA ALA A 4 -10.82 8.14 -12.97
C ALA A 4 -12.25 8.15 -13.56
N GLY A 5 -12.45 8.90 -14.63
CA GLY A 5 -13.68 8.92 -15.39
C GLY A 5 -13.45 9.81 -16.60
N LYS A 6 -14.02 9.43 -17.73
CA LYS A 6 -13.99 10.13 -19.03
C LYS A 6 -13.72 11.63 -18.83
N ILE A 7 -12.60 12.09 -19.37
CA ILE A 7 -12.17 13.48 -19.33
C ILE A 7 -13.33 14.35 -19.82
N LYS A 8 -13.88 15.18 -18.93
CA LYS A 8 -14.82 16.23 -19.33
C LYS A 8 -14.03 17.26 -20.13
N GLY A 9 -14.14 17.20 -21.46
CA GLY A 9 -13.52 18.17 -22.37
C GLY A 9 -13.36 17.56 -23.77
N THR A 10 -13.36 18.40 -24.79
CA THR A 10 -13.18 18.04 -26.22
C THR A 10 -11.80 17.47 -26.55
N THR A 11 -10.96 17.20 -25.55
CA THR A 11 -9.62 16.66 -25.72
C THR A 11 -9.71 15.16 -26.01
N ALA A 12 -9.55 14.78 -27.28
CA ALA A 12 -9.37 13.39 -27.66
C ALA A 12 -8.11 12.84 -26.98
N VAL A 13 -8.27 11.88 -26.09
CA VAL A 13 -7.16 11.13 -25.50
C VAL A 13 -7.10 9.78 -26.18
N THR A 14 -5.99 9.48 -26.83
CA THR A 14 -5.75 8.17 -27.44
C THR A 14 -5.66 7.11 -26.36
N SER A 15 -6.36 5.99 -26.55
CA SER A 15 -6.36 4.83 -25.65
C SER A 15 -4.91 4.37 -25.35
N ASN A 16 -4.50 4.32 -24.08
CA ASN A 16 -3.25 3.70 -23.63
C ASN A 16 -3.53 2.25 -23.20
N ALA A 17 -2.49 1.43 -23.08
CA ALA A 17 -2.63 0.02 -22.72
C ALA A 17 -3.33 -0.20 -21.36
N ASP A 18 -3.22 0.77 -20.46
CA ASP A 18 -3.77 0.69 -19.10
C ASP A 18 -5.22 1.17 -18.99
N LYS A 19 -5.75 1.85 -20.02
CA LYS A 19 -7.12 2.39 -20.10
C LYS A 19 -7.54 3.30 -18.95
N VAL A 20 -6.57 3.89 -18.25
CA VAL A 20 -6.75 4.83 -17.13
C VAL A 20 -5.86 6.04 -17.34
N TYR A 21 -6.36 7.20 -16.93
CA TYR A 21 -5.68 8.47 -17.09
C TYR A 21 -5.77 9.35 -15.85
N PHE A 22 -4.64 9.89 -15.48
CA PHE A 22 -4.45 10.97 -14.54
C PHE A 22 -4.19 12.25 -15.32
N ALA A 23 -4.88 13.32 -14.94
CA ALA A 23 -4.55 14.66 -15.43
C ALA A 23 -3.25 15.10 -14.77
N ASN A 24 -2.27 15.47 -15.58
CA ASN A 24 -0.97 15.94 -15.14
C ASN A 24 -0.88 17.46 -15.29
N SER A 25 0.00 18.08 -14.50
CA SER A 25 0.21 19.54 -14.41
C SER A 25 0.58 20.19 -15.74
N GLY A 26 1.17 19.43 -16.66
CA GLY A 26 1.45 19.86 -18.04
C GLY A 26 0.23 19.84 -18.98
N GLY A 27 -0.98 19.56 -18.49
CA GLY A 27 -2.20 19.46 -19.31
C GLY A 27 -2.33 18.13 -20.09
N GLY A 28 -1.37 17.23 -19.93
CA GLY A 28 -1.37 15.89 -20.51
C GLY A 28 -2.09 14.85 -19.64
N TYR A 29 -2.29 13.66 -20.21
CA TYR A 29 -2.91 12.53 -19.54
C TYR A 29 -2.00 11.30 -19.61
N SER A 30 -1.84 10.60 -18.48
CA SER A 30 -0.98 9.41 -18.37
C SER A 30 -1.63 8.36 -17.47
N SER A 31 -1.26 7.08 -17.59
CA SER A 31 -1.70 6.04 -16.63
C SER A 31 -1.04 6.15 -15.25
N THR A 32 -0.13 7.10 -15.08
CA THR A 32 0.49 7.45 -13.80
C THR A 32 0.34 8.95 -13.54
N SER A 33 0.06 9.31 -12.28
CA SER A 33 0.01 10.69 -11.82
C SER A 33 1.38 11.37 -11.91
N ASP A 34 1.39 12.70 -11.87
CA ASP A 34 2.60 13.43 -11.53
C ASP A 34 3.20 12.94 -10.21
N ALA A 35 4.53 12.98 -10.15
CA ALA A 35 5.28 12.72 -8.93
C ALA A 35 5.06 13.85 -7.92
N VAL A 36 4.73 13.47 -6.69
CA VAL A 36 4.71 14.39 -5.55
C VAL A 36 5.99 14.13 -4.74
N PRO A 37 6.97 15.06 -4.76
CA PRO A 37 8.20 14.89 -4.01
C PRO A 37 7.95 15.11 -2.52
N LEU A 38 8.30 14.12 -1.71
CA LEU A 38 8.34 14.20 -0.26
C LEU A 38 9.80 14.24 0.18
N GLY A 39 10.29 15.43 0.51
CA GLY A 39 11.62 15.67 1.05
C GLY A 39 11.65 15.73 2.57
N ALA A 40 12.81 15.47 3.15
CA ALA A 40 13.06 15.66 4.58
C ALA A 40 14.37 16.42 4.81
N LYS A 41 14.37 17.28 5.84
CA LYS A 41 15.59 17.91 6.35
C LYS A 41 16.16 17.06 7.46
N ASN A 42 16.80 15.94 7.11
CA ASN A 42 17.24 14.92 8.06
C ASN A 42 18.77 14.75 8.08
N TYR A 43 19.34 14.73 9.28
CA TYR A 43 20.77 14.48 9.50
C TYR A 43 21.11 13.00 9.30
N ALA A 44 20.31 12.11 9.90
CA ALA A 44 20.38 10.65 9.75
C ALA A 44 19.26 10.13 8.83
N GLU A 45 19.31 8.86 8.44
CA GLU A 45 18.25 8.24 7.63
C GLU A 45 16.86 8.43 8.27
N ALA A 46 15.90 8.77 7.43
CA ALA A 46 14.50 8.88 7.79
C ALA A 46 13.68 7.85 7.01
N GLN A 47 12.48 7.56 7.48
CA GLN A 47 11.52 6.73 6.77
C GLN A 47 10.29 7.58 6.44
N VAL A 48 9.91 7.57 5.17
CA VAL A 48 8.61 8.07 4.71
C VAL A 48 7.64 6.92 4.70
N SER A 49 6.48 7.14 5.31
CA SER A 49 5.35 6.22 5.26
C SER A 49 4.17 6.94 4.61
N VAL A 50 3.70 6.45 3.47
CA VAL A 50 2.53 6.99 2.77
C VAL A 50 1.41 5.98 2.85
N LYS A 51 0.27 6.42 3.35
CA LYS A 51 -0.96 5.66 3.43
C LYS A 51 -1.95 6.16 2.39
N ALA A 52 -2.49 5.26 1.58
CA ALA A 52 -3.53 5.54 0.59
C ALA A 52 -4.83 4.85 0.99
N THR A 53 -5.92 5.62 1.05
CA THR A 53 -7.29 5.11 1.24
C THR A 53 -8.15 5.48 0.06
N ALA A 54 -9.09 4.61 -0.30
CA ALA A 54 -10.04 4.84 -1.39
C ALA A 54 -11.49 4.84 -0.86
N ALA A 55 -12.28 5.78 -1.34
CA ALA A 55 -13.70 5.90 -0.98
C ALA A 55 -14.51 4.70 -1.49
N LEU A 56 -15.48 4.26 -0.67
CA LEU A 56 -16.41 3.18 -0.99
C LEU A 56 -17.57 3.60 -1.90
N ALA A 57 -17.91 4.88 -1.92
CA ALA A 57 -19.07 5.41 -2.61
C ALA A 57 -18.71 6.66 -3.42
N SER A 58 -19.45 6.87 -4.51
CA SER A 58 -19.36 8.09 -5.29
C SER A 58 -19.91 9.27 -4.48
N ALA A 59 -19.26 10.42 -4.58
CA ALA A 59 -19.81 11.67 -4.04
C ALA A 59 -21.01 12.17 -4.88
N ASP A 60 -21.20 11.61 -6.07
CA ASP A 60 -22.29 11.86 -7.00
C ASP A 60 -23.25 10.67 -6.95
N SER A 61 -24.46 10.87 -6.42
CA SER A 61 -25.47 9.82 -6.21
C SER A 61 -25.93 9.15 -7.50
N ASP A 62 -25.78 9.83 -8.64
CA ASP A 62 -26.18 9.31 -9.95
C ASP A 62 -25.09 8.42 -10.57
N LYS A 63 -23.96 8.27 -9.87
CA LYS A 63 -22.83 7.46 -10.32
C LYS A 63 -22.55 6.30 -9.38
N THR A 64 -22.30 5.16 -10.02
CA THR A 64 -21.77 3.96 -9.37
C THR A 64 -20.25 4.05 -9.26
N MET A 65 -19.70 3.70 -8.11
CA MET A 65 -18.25 3.67 -7.93
C MET A 65 -17.66 2.50 -8.73
N MET A 66 -16.58 2.74 -9.48
CA MET A 66 -15.86 1.65 -10.13
C MET A 66 -15.26 0.72 -9.06
N PRO A 67 -15.47 -0.60 -9.14
CA PRO A 67 -14.82 -1.55 -8.26
C PRO A 67 -13.29 -1.45 -8.33
N LEU A 68 -12.64 -1.60 -7.18
CA LEU A 68 -11.18 -1.70 -7.09
C LEU A 68 -10.76 -3.17 -7.03
N ALA A 69 -9.84 -3.58 -7.90
CA ALA A 69 -9.21 -4.90 -7.85
C ALA A 69 -8.25 -4.98 -6.66
N THR A 70 -8.14 -6.16 -6.04
CA THR A 70 -7.20 -6.37 -4.93
C THR A 70 -5.86 -6.97 -5.40
N SER A 71 -5.82 -7.47 -6.64
CA SER A 71 -4.64 -8.05 -7.28
C SER A 71 -4.67 -7.87 -8.81
N ALA A 72 -3.57 -8.22 -9.48
CA ALA A 72 -3.53 -8.24 -10.95
C ALA A 72 -4.35 -9.41 -11.52
N GLU A 73 -4.43 -10.51 -10.77
CA GLU A 73 -5.21 -11.70 -11.07
C GLU A 73 -6.71 -11.38 -11.00
N ASP A 74 -7.16 -10.68 -9.97
CA ASP A 74 -8.54 -10.19 -9.85
C ASP A 74 -8.89 -9.28 -11.01
N LEU A 75 -7.97 -8.39 -11.39
CA LEU A 75 -8.13 -7.49 -12.51
C LEU A 75 -8.30 -8.27 -13.83
N ALA A 76 -7.57 -9.37 -14.01
CA ALA A 76 -7.66 -10.21 -15.19
C ALA A 76 -8.95 -11.06 -15.21
N ALA A 77 -9.45 -11.47 -14.04
CA ALA A 77 -10.69 -12.24 -13.88
C ALA A 77 -11.97 -11.38 -13.87
N ALA A 78 -11.84 -10.06 -13.76
CA ALA A 78 -12.96 -9.14 -13.65
C ALA A 78 -13.91 -9.24 -14.85
N THR A 79 -15.19 -9.45 -14.57
CA THR A 79 -16.28 -9.50 -15.57
C THR A 79 -17.00 -8.18 -15.76
N VAL A 80 -16.68 -7.18 -14.93
CA VAL A 80 -17.11 -5.78 -15.05
C VAL A 80 -15.89 -4.85 -15.08
N PRO A 81 -15.98 -3.63 -15.63
CA PRO A 81 -14.90 -2.65 -15.58
C PRO A 81 -14.43 -2.43 -14.14
N THR A 82 -13.19 -2.84 -13.87
CA THR A 82 -12.57 -2.84 -12.54
C THR A 82 -11.22 -2.14 -12.65
N LEU A 83 -10.89 -1.31 -11.66
CA LEU A 83 -9.65 -0.54 -11.60
C LEU A 83 -8.68 -1.17 -10.60
N LEU A 84 -7.47 -1.48 -11.04
CA LEU A 84 -6.34 -1.71 -10.15
C LEU A 84 -5.61 -0.38 -9.95
N LEU A 85 -5.51 0.06 -8.69
CA LEU A 85 -4.80 1.28 -8.33
C LEU A 85 -3.58 0.91 -7.48
N THR A 86 -2.40 1.38 -7.90
CA THR A 86 -1.12 1.08 -7.23
C THR A 86 -0.46 2.36 -6.75
N LEU A 87 -0.24 2.47 -5.43
CA LEU A 87 0.63 3.46 -4.81
C LEU A 87 2.09 3.04 -5.01
N LYS A 88 2.93 3.99 -5.42
CA LYS A 88 4.36 3.79 -5.63
C LYS A 88 5.14 4.90 -4.92
N ILE A 89 6.19 4.53 -4.19
CA ILE A 89 7.19 5.44 -3.62
C ILE A 89 8.56 5.07 -4.16
N ALA A 90 9.27 6.03 -4.75
CA ALA A 90 10.56 5.82 -5.41
C ALA A 90 11.58 6.90 -4.99
N ALA A 91 12.85 6.53 -4.86
CA ALA A 91 13.96 7.48 -4.66
C ALA A 91 14.35 8.18 -5.97
N GLY A 92 13.40 8.89 -6.59
CA GLY A 92 13.54 9.51 -7.91
C GLY A 92 13.18 8.58 -9.07
N SER A 93 13.31 9.11 -10.29
CA SER A 93 12.87 8.45 -11.54
C SER A 93 13.70 7.23 -11.94
N SER A 94 14.91 7.07 -11.39
CA SER A 94 15.82 5.95 -11.68
C SER A 94 15.80 4.83 -10.63
N ASP A 95 14.95 4.92 -9.59
CA ASP A 95 14.85 3.86 -8.58
C ASP A 95 14.31 2.56 -9.20
N THR A 96 15.16 1.55 -9.26
CA THR A 96 14.84 0.21 -9.78
C THR A 96 14.13 -0.67 -8.75
N THR A 97 14.00 -0.20 -7.50
CA THR A 97 13.40 -0.92 -6.38
C THR A 97 12.31 -0.10 -5.67
N PRO A 98 11.32 0.44 -6.41
CA PRO A 98 10.30 1.26 -5.79
C PRO A 98 9.45 0.42 -4.82
N ALA A 99 9.06 1.02 -3.70
CA ALA A 99 8.09 0.40 -2.82
C ALA A 99 6.70 0.60 -3.42
N THR A 100 5.88 -0.46 -3.46
CA THR A 100 4.55 -0.41 -4.07
C THR A 100 3.48 -1.04 -3.17
N GLY A 101 2.23 -0.65 -3.37
CA GLY A 101 1.08 -1.21 -2.66
C GLY A 101 -0.22 -0.99 -3.41
N ILE A 102 -1.07 -2.02 -3.44
CA ILE A 102 -2.38 -1.97 -4.09
C ILE A 102 -3.38 -1.28 -3.17
N VAL A 103 -4.08 -0.27 -3.69
CA VAL A 103 -5.10 0.46 -2.96
C VAL A 103 -6.44 -0.27 -3.10
N VAL A 104 -7.01 -0.69 -1.97
CA VAL A 104 -8.26 -1.44 -1.91
C VAL A 104 -9.36 -0.62 -1.24
N ALA A 105 -10.54 -0.56 -1.85
CA ALA A 105 -11.68 0.17 -1.30
C ALA A 105 -12.20 -0.48 -0.01
N GLY A 106 -12.68 0.33 0.93
CA GLY A 106 -13.33 -0.16 2.16
C GLY A 106 -12.42 -0.84 3.17
N THR A 107 -11.11 -0.76 2.97
CA THR A 107 -10.11 -1.17 3.94
C THR A 107 -9.59 0.03 4.70
N ASP A 108 -8.77 -0.20 5.72
CA ASP A 108 -7.98 0.86 6.35
C ASP A 108 -7.00 1.52 5.37
N GLY A 109 -6.86 1.04 4.14
CA GLY A 109 -5.93 1.52 3.13
C GLY A 109 -4.60 0.77 3.12
N VAL A 110 -3.79 1.07 2.11
CA VAL A 110 -2.44 0.50 1.98
C VAL A 110 -1.40 1.49 2.48
N THR A 111 -0.42 1.00 3.22
CA THR A 111 0.74 1.81 3.66
C THR A 111 1.99 1.30 2.97
N VAL A 112 2.68 2.20 2.27
CA VAL A 112 3.95 1.95 1.59
C VAL A 112 5.03 2.79 2.28
N LYS A 113 6.21 2.20 2.45
CA LYS A 113 7.33 2.84 3.16
C LYS A 113 8.57 2.86 2.29
N LYS A 114 9.36 3.93 2.39
CA LYS A 114 10.67 4.04 1.75
C LYS A 114 11.58 4.90 2.61
N ASP A 115 12.84 4.53 2.66
CA ASP A 115 13.85 5.29 3.39
C ASP A 115 14.33 6.49 2.57
N ILE A 116 14.62 7.58 3.27
CA ILE A 116 15.28 8.79 2.76
C ILE A 116 16.66 8.86 3.42
N ALA A 117 17.70 8.95 2.58
CA ALA A 117 19.07 9.09 3.06
C ALA A 117 19.26 10.38 3.89
N GLY A 118 20.00 10.27 4.99
CA GLY A 118 20.47 11.43 5.75
C GLY A 118 21.45 12.28 4.95
N GLN A 119 21.48 13.58 5.25
CA GLN A 119 22.43 14.52 4.67
C GLN A 119 23.20 15.22 5.78
N PRO A 120 24.14 14.53 6.46
CA PRO A 120 24.83 15.09 7.63
C PRO A 120 25.63 16.35 7.30
N ASP A 121 26.19 16.43 6.08
CA ASP A 121 26.96 17.59 5.61
C ASP A 121 26.11 18.86 5.42
N ASN A 122 24.78 18.72 5.42
CA ASN A 122 23.85 19.84 5.29
C ASN A 122 23.53 20.53 6.62
N PHE A 123 24.16 20.11 7.72
CA PHE A 123 23.93 20.68 9.06
C PHE A 123 25.19 21.34 9.60
N ASP A 124 24.98 22.41 10.35
CA ASP A 124 25.97 22.95 11.27
C ASP A 124 25.74 22.35 12.66
N ILE A 125 26.83 22.04 13.34
CA ILE A 125 26.82 21.60 14.74
C ILE A 125 27.14 22.82 15.59
N ALA A 126 26.16 23.32 16.33
CA ALA A 126 26.36 24.40 17.29
C ALA A 126 26.46 23.81 18.71
N TYR A 127 27.32 24.39 19.54
CA TYR A 127 27.40 24.06 20.96
C TYR A 127 27.07 25.30 21.78
N ALA A 128 25.97 25.25 22.53
CA ALA A 128 25.53 26.34 23.39
C ALA A 128 24.87 25.77 24.66
N ASN A 129 25.07 26.43 25.80
CA ASN A 129 24.47 26.07 27.09
C ASN A 129 24.67 24.59 27.47
N GLY A 130 25.85 24.02 27.18
CA GLY A 130 26.16 22.63 27.50
C GLY A 130 25.52 21.58 26.59
N LYS A 131 24.90 21.99 25.46
CA LYS A 131 24.20 21.10 24.53
C LYS A 131 24.66 21.33 23.09
N TYR A 132 24.71 20.25 22.33
CA TYR A 132 24.86 20.30 20.88
C TYR A 132 23.49 20.43 20.22
N THR A 133 23.35 21.35 19.27
CA THR A 133 22.19 21.47 18.37
C THR A 133 22.63 21.24 16.93
N LEU A 134 21.76 20.60 16.15
CA LEU A 134 21.92 20.42 14.71
C LEU A 134 21.01 21.42 14.01
N GLU A 135 21.60 22.32 13.24
CA GLU A 135 20.86 23.35 12.50
C GLU A 135 21.08 23.16 10.99
N PRO A 136 20.01 23.06 10.17
CA PRO A 136 20.15 22.99 8.73
C PRO A 136 20.84 24.25 8.18
N LYS A 137 21.88 24.08 7.35
CA LYS A 137 22.54 25.17 6.64
C LYS A 137 21.54 25.90 5.76
N SER A 138 21.44 27.22 5.91
CA SER A 138 20.45 28.05 5.20
C SER A 138 20.64 28.10 3.68
N SER A 139 21.87 27.86 3.20
CA SER A 139 22.23 27.87 1.77
C SER A 139 21.96 26.54 1.05
N VAL A 140 21.59 25.49 1.76
CA VAL A 140 21.40 24.15 1.18
C VAL A 140 19.98 23.97 0.66
N THR A 141 19.88 23.72 -0.64
CA THR A 141 18.64 23.37 -1.33
C THR A 141 18.52 21.88 -1.65
N ASN A 142 19.64 21.14 -1.65
CA ASN A 142 19.70 19.76 -2.08
C ASN A 142 19.45 18.83 -0.87
N TRP A 143 18.19 18.48 -0.69
CA TRP A 143 17.74 17.53 0.31
C TRP A 143 17.31 16.23 -0.36
N SER A 144 17.53 15.11 0.32
CA SER A 144 17.01 13.82 -0.12
C SER A 144 15.48 13.85 -0.15
N SER A 145 14.89 13.28 -1.19
CA SER A 145 13.44 13.14 -1.33
C SER A 145 13.07 11.81 -1.96
N VAL A 146 11.81 11.41 -1.77
CA VAL A 146 11.17 10.34 -2.52
C VAL A 146 9.99 10.89 -3.29
N ASP A 147 9.72 10.31 -4.45
CA ASP A 147 8.58 10.63 -5.29
C ASP A 147 7.44 9.66 -5.01
N VAL A 148 6.27 10.23 -4.72
CA VAL A 148 5.02 9.48 -4.58
C VAL A 148 4.23 9.59 -5.87
N THR A 149 3.81 8.44 -6.40
CA THR A 149 2.97 8.35 -7.60
C THR A 149 1.82 7.37 -7.40
N LEU A 150 0.71 7.61 -8.09
CA LEU A 150 -0.39 6.67 -8.24
C LEU A 150 -0.45 6.22 -9.70
N SER A 151 -0.56 4.93 -9.91
CA SER A 151 -0.77 4.34 -11.24
C SER A 151 -2.07 3.55 -11.24
N GLY A 152 -2.75 3.55 -12.38
CA GLY A 152 -4.04 2.91 -12.54
C GLY A 152 -4.07 2.04 -13.78
N LYS A 153 -4.77 0.91 -13.69
CA LYS A 153 -5.02 0.01 -14.81
C LYS A 153 -6.43 -0.55 -14.75
N VAL A 154 -7.18 -0.50 -15.85
CA VAL A 154 -8.49 -1.16 -15.96
C VAL A 154 -8.30 -2.50 -16.68
N GLY A 155 -8.85 -3.55 -16.08
CA GLY A 155 -8.81 -4.92 -16.61
C GLY A 155 -9.75 -5.12 -17.80
N GLY A 156 -9.60 -6.24 -18.49
CA GLY A 156 -10.52 -6.69 -19.54
C GLY A 156 -10.39 -6.02 -20.92
N THR A 157 -11.12 -6.57 -21.90
CA THR A 157 -11.19 -6.07 -23.28
C THR A 157 -12.12 -4.85 -23.43
N TYR A 158 -12.59 -4.25 -22.33
CA TYR A 158 -13.53 -3.14 -22.39
C TYR A 158 -12.96 -1.97 -23.20
N GLU A 159 -13.69 -1.58 -24.24
CA GLU A 159 -13.33 -0.42 -25.07
C GLU A 159 -13.77 0.89 -24.42
N SER A 160 -14.72 0.84 -23.47
CA SER A 160 -15.20 2.01 -22.76
C SER A 160 -15.74 1.68 -21.36
N VAL A 161 -15.74 2.68 -20.50
CA VAL A 161 -16.39 2.68 -19.19
C VAL A 161 -17.69 3.49 -19.30
N ALA A 162 -18.78 2.98 -18.73
CA ALA A 162 -20.08 3.64 -18.78
C ALA A 162 -20.07 5.04 -18.12
N GLU A 163 -20.89 5.96 -18.61
CA GLU A 163 -20.86 7.37 -18.19
C GLU A 163 -21.35 7.61 -16.74
N ASN A 164 -22.12 6.67 -16.21
CA ASN A 164 -22.60 6.64 -14.84
C ASN A 164 -21.62 5.94 -13.88
N VAL A 165 -20.36 5.75 -14.27
CA VAL A 165 -19.31 5.20 -13.40
C VAL A 165 -18.38 6.32 -12.92
N ALA A 166 -18.12 6.36 -11.62
CA ALA A 166 -17.22 7.29 -10.98
C ALA A 166 -15.90 6.62 -10.56
N ALA A 167 -14.85 7.42 -10.56
CA ALA A 167 -13.57 7.12 -9.97
C ALA A 167 -13.63 6.96 -8.45
N PRO A 168 -12.81 6.09 -7.84
CA PRO A 168 -12.54 6.20 -6.42
C PRO A 168 -11.80 7.50 -6.13
N ALA A 169 -12.34 8.26 -5.17
CA ALA A 169 -11.59 9.34 -4.54
C ALA A 169 -10.52 8.72 -3.64
N VAL A 170 -9.27 9.13 -3.84
CA VAL A 170 -8.12 8.61 -3.11
C VAL A 170 -7.55 9.69 -2.21
N THR A 171 -7.37 9.37 -0.93
CA THR A 171 -6.72 10.22 0.05
C THR A 171 -5.35 9.66 0.37
N LEU A 172 -4.33 10.51 0.27
CA LEU A 172 -2.97 10.19 0.68
C LEU A 172 -2.65 10.94 1.97
N THR A 173 -2.16 10.21 2.97
CA THR A 173 -1.59 10.78 4.20
C THR A 173 -0.17 10.27 4.35
N TRP A 174 0.75 11.11 4.79
CA TRP A 174 2.15 10.70 4.94
C TRP A 174 2.74 11.19 6.25
N THR A 175 3.76 10.46 6.70
CA THR A 175 4.59 10.82 7.84
C THR A 175 6.06 10.63 7.50
N VAL A 176 6.91 11.47 8.07
CA VAL A 176 8.37 11.30 8.04
C VAL A 176 8.82 11.09 9.47
N THR A 177 9.46 9.97 9.74
CA THR A 177 10.00 9.64 11.06
C THR A 177 11.48 9.30 10.96
N ALA A 178 12.21 9.39 12.06
CA ALA A 178 13.55 8.81 12.12
C ALA A 178 13.46 7.31 11.74
N LYS A 179 14.42 6.83 10.94
CA LYS A 179 14.49 5.39 10.66
C LYS A 179 14.83 4.66 11.96
N PRO A 180 14.08 3.63 12.35
CA PRO A 180 14.40 2.86 13.54
C PRO A 180 15.79 2.25 13.43
N THR A 181 16.65 2.46 14.43
CA THR A 181 17.96 1.81 14.49
C THR A 181 17.85 0.36 14.97
N ASP A 182 16.82 0.07 15.77
CA ASP A 182 16.44 -1.27 16.21
C ASP A 182 14.93 -1.35 16.34
N ALA A 183 14.31 -2.37 15.75
CA ALA A 183 12.87 -2.60 15.81
C ALA A 183 12.55 -4.07 15.56
N ALA A 184 11.68 -4.64 16.38
CA ALA A 184 11.13 -5.98 16.15
C ALA A 184 10.23 -6.01 14.89
N PRO A 185 9.95 -7.20 14.34
CA PRO A 185 9.00 -7.36 13.25
C PRO A 185 7.62 -6.81 13.61
N SER A 186 6.87 -6.35 12.60
CA SER A 186 5.53 -5.78 12.77
C SER A 186 4.62 -6.09 11.58
N ILE A 187 3.30 -6.05 11.81
CA ILE A 187 2.27 -6.09 10.76
C ILE A 187 1.32 -4.93 11.00
N ALA A 188 1.13 -4.07 10.00
CA ALA A 188 0.33 -2.86 10.16
C ALA A 188 -1.17 -3.14 10.15
N THR A 189 -1.64 -4.01 9.26
CA THR A 189 -3.03 -4.44 9.17
C THR A 189 -3.16 -5.82 9.77
N THR A 190 -3.82 -5.92 10.91
CA THR A 190 -4.01 -7.20 11.61
C THR A 190 -5.44 -7.71 11.57
N THR A 191 -6.37 -6.99 10.94
CA THR A 191 -7.78 -7.40 10.83
C THR A 191 -8.21 -7.47 9.37
N TYR A 192 -8.84 -8.58 8.99
CA TYR A 192 -9.24 -8.88 7.63
C TYR A 192 -10.66 -9.42 7.58
N ASN A 193 -11.50 -8.83 6.73
CA ASN A 193 -12.81 -9.41 6.42
C ASN A 193 -12.65 -10.42 5.29
N LEU A 194 -13.20 -11.61 5.50
CA LEU A 194 -13.08 -12.73 4.57
C LEU A 194 -14.20 -12.72 3.53
N ALA A 195 -13.86 -13.09 2.30
CA ALA A 195 -14.81 -13.37 1.23
C ALA A 195 -14.46 -14.73 0.60
N ALA A 196 -15.50 -15.52 0.31
CA ALA A 196 -15.32 -16.86 -0.26
C ALA A 196 -14.51 -16.80 -1.57
N GLY A 197 -13.63 -17.78 -1.76
CA GLY A 197 -12.71 -17.91 -2.90
C GLY A 197 -11.62 -16.84 -3.00
N THR A 198 -11.59 -15.85 -2.09
CA THR A 198 -10.68 -14.70 -2.20
C THR A 198 -9.47 -14.89 -1.31
N ALA A 199 -8.26 -14.82 -1.89
CA ALA A 199 -7.01 -14.89 -1.13
C ALA A 199 -6.79 -13.64 -0.27
N VAL A 200 -6.04 -13.77 0.81
CA VAL A 200 -5.70 -12.64 1.70
C VAL A 200 -4.19 -12.44 1.74
N ALA A 201 -3.73 -11.29 1.25
CA ALA A 201 -2.33 -10.88 1.34
C ALA A 201 -2.06 -10.06 2.61
N VAL A 202 -1.04 -10.45 3.34
CA VAL A 202 -0.58 -9.81 4.58
C VAL A 202 0.84 -9.32 4.39
N THR A 203 1.01 -8.01 4.35
CA THR A 203 2.33 -7.38 4.26
C THR A 203 2.95 -7.27 5.65
N THR A 204 4.13 -7.85 5.80
CA THR A 204 4.93 -7.81 7.03
C THR A 204 6.06 -6.79 6.91
N ASN A 205 6.53 -6.33 8.06
CA ASN A 205 7.77 -5.58 8.21
C ASN A 205 8.69 -6.42 9.10
N PHE A 206 9.88 -6.74 8.60
CA PHE A 206 10.85 -7.55 9.34
C PHE A 206 11.58 -6.78 10.44
N GLY A 207 11.35 -5.48 10.58
CA GLY A 207 11.99 -4.67 11.61
C GLY A 207 13.32 -4.09 11.15
N ALA A 208 14.16 -3.71 12.10
CA ALA A 208 15.47 -3.10 11.86
C ALA A 208 16.46 -3.48 12.97
N GLY A 209 17.76 -3.37 12.68
CA GLY A 209 18.80 -3.59 13.68
C GLY A 209 18.94 -5.04 14.14
N ALA A 210 19.27 -5.22 15.42
CA ALA A 210 19.51 -6.52 16.04
C ALA A 210 18.23 -7.32 16.27
N SER A 211 17.09 -6.61 16.37
CA SER A 211 15.75 -7.18 16.53
C SER A 211 15.09 -7.54 15.19
N ALA A 212 15.74 -7.28 14.05
CA ALA A 212 15.18 -7.57 12.75
C ALA A 212 15.07 -9.08 12.49
N ALA A 213 13.90 -9.52 12.02
CA ALA A 213 13.75 -10.81 11.39
C ALA A 213 14.39 -10.82 10.00
N THR A 214 14.69 -12.02 9.52
CA THR A 214 15.14 -12.25 8.14
C THR A 214 14.18 -13.12 7.36
N SER A 215 13.23 -13.76 8.04
CA SER A 215 12.23 -14.62 7.42
C SER A 215 11.02 -14.83 8.33
N ILE A 216 9.92 -15.23 7.70
CA ILE A 216 8.75 -15.81 8.35
C ILE A 216 8.96 -17.32 8.41
N THR A 217 8.83 -17.91 9.59
CA THR A 217 9.01 -19.35 9.80
C THR A 217 7.70 -20.12 9.70
N GLY A 218 6.56 -19.47 9.93
CA GLY A 218 5.26 -20.09 9.69
C GLY A 218 4.08 -19.29 10.18
N VAL A 219 2.92 -19.95 10.22
CA VAL A 219 1.69 -19.42 10.78
C VAL A 219 1.16 -20.38 11.84
N GLU A 220 0.87 -19.87 13.04
CA GLU A 220 0.27 -20.61 14.15
C GLU A 220 -1.25 -20.47 14.10
N LYS A 221 -1.95 -21.59 14.27
CA LYS A 221 -3.41 -21.68 14.43
C LYS A 221 -3.84 -21.18 15.81
N PRO A 222 -5.15 -20.92 16.02
CA PRO A 222 -5.67 -20.55 17.34
C PRO A 222 -5.36 -21.58 18.45
N ASP A 223 -5.22 -22.86 18.10
CA ASP A 223 -4.92 -23.96 19.02
C ASP A 223 -3.41 -24.09 19.35
N GLY A 224 -2.57 -23.20 18.81
CA GLY A 224 -1.12 -23.22 18.99
C GLY A 224 -0.37 -24.17 18.04
N GLY A 225 -1.08 -24.96 17.22
CA GLY A 225 -0.46 -25.81 16.21
C GLY A 225 -0.05 -25.05 14.96
N GLU A 226 0.88 -25.58 14.19
CA GLU A 226 1.28 -25.00 12.90
C GLU A 226 0.16 -25.15 11.85
N LEU A 227 -0.10 -24.08 11.10
CA LEU A 227 -0.95 -24.11 9.92
C LEU A 227 -0.16 -24.76 8.79
N ALA A 228 -0.72 -25.77 8.13
CA ALA A 228 -0.04 -26.43 7.02
C ALA A 228 0.31 -25.44 5.90
N SER A 229 1.53 -25.52 5.37
CA SER A 229 2.05 -24.64 4.32
C SER A 229 1.29 -24.72 3.00
N SER A 230 0.43 -25.74 2.78
CA SER A 230 -0.49 -25.76 1.64
C SER A 230 -1.58 -24.67 1.70
N ASN A 231 -1.74 -24.01 2.84
CA ASN A 231 -2.77 -22.98 3.05
C ASN A 231 -2.26 -21.54 2.88
N TYR A 232 -0.95 -21.35 2.76
CA TYR A 232 -0.37 -20.03 2.55
C TYR A 232 0.97 -20.11 1.82
N SER A 233 1.37 -19.03 1.17
CA SER A 233 2.70 -18.87 0.59
C SER A 233 3.40 -17.65 1.19
N VAL A 234 4.72 -17.72 1.31
CA VAL A 234 5.55 -16.57 1.69
C VAL A 234 6.38 -16.16 0.49
N SER A 235 6.31 -14.89 0.10
CA SER A 235 7.15 -14.30 -0.94
C SER A 235 7.68 -12.96 -0.45
N GLY A 236 8.99 -12.91 -0.16
CA GLY A 236 9.62 -11.75 0.47
C GLY A 236 8.97 -11.43 1.81
N ASN A 237 8.40 -10.23 1.93
CA ASN A 237 7.72 -9.77 3.13
C ASN A 237 6.19 -9.96 3.10
N VAL A 238 5.64 -10.64 2.08
CA VAL A 238 4.19 -10.87 1.96
C VAL A 238 3.86 -12.33 2.24
N ILE A 239 2.85 -12.53 3.09
CA ILE A 239 2.21 -13.83 3.33
C ILE A 239 0.86 -13.82 2.62
N THR A 240 0.63 -14.76 1.73
CA THR A 240 -0.66 -14.90 1.05
C THR A 240 -1.35 -16.15 1.56
N PHE A 241 -2.46 -15.96 2.26
CA PHE A 241 -3.39 -17.03 2.61
C PHE A 241 -4.25 -17.36 1.39
N SER A 242 -4.33 -18.64 1.01
CA SER A 242 -5.01 -19.05 -0.23
C SER A 242 -6.53 -18.91 -0.15
N GLY A 243 -7.20 -18.73 -1.29
CA GLY A 243 -8.66 -18.73 -1.38
C GLY A 243 -9.27 -20.04 -0.85
N ASP A 244 -8.67 -21.18 -1.17
CA ASP A 244 -9.06 -22.48 -0.64
C ASP A 244 -9.01 -22.56 0.90
N TRP A 245 -8.02 -21.92 1.51
CA TRP A 245 -7.97 -21.81 2.97
C TRP A 245 -9.07 -20.90 3.50
N VAL A 246 -9.33 -19.77 2.84
CA VAL A 246 -10.42 -18.86 3.21
C VAL A 246 -11.77 -19.58 3.17
N ASP A 247 -12.05 -20.37 2.14
CA ASP A 247 -13.26 -21.18 2.04
C ASP A 247 -13.38 -22.18 3.20
N LYS A 248 -12.30 -22.91 3.50
CA LYS A 248 -12.28 -23.88 4.60
C LYS A 248 -12.59 -23.23 5.95
N ILE A 249 -12.03 -22.06 6.23
CA ILE A 249 -12.26 -21.40 7.52
C ILE A 249 -13.67 -20.80 7.61
N LEU A 250 -14.21 -20.27 6.51
CA LEU A 250 -15.54 -19.67 6.41
C LEU A 250 -16.67 -20.68 6.63
N VAL A 251 -16.50 -21.93 6.19
CA VAL A 251 -17.44 -23.03 6.45
C VAL A 251 -17.60 -23.27 7.95
N GLY A 252 -16.52 -23.13 8.72
CA GLY A 252 -16.51 -23.32 10.17
C GLY A 252 -16.71 -22.04 10.97
N MET A 253 -17.33 -21.00 10.41
CA MET A 253 -17.57 -19.71 11.07
C MET A 253 -19.03 -19.27 10.89
N GLU A 254 -19.63 -18.75 11.96
CA GLU A 254 -20.90 -18.03 11.88
C GLU A 254 -20.69 -16.59 11.39
N GLY A 255 -21.76 -15.93 10.90
CA GLY A 255 -21.70 -14.52 10.53
C GLY A 255 -21.25 -13.65 11.70
N GLY A 256 -20.29 -12.77 11.48
CA GLY A 256 -19.71 -11.89 12.50
C GLY A 256 -18.65 -12.57 13.38
N ALA A 257 -18.45 -13.88 13.27
CA ALA A 257 -17.40 -14.58 14.01
C ALA A 257 -16.01 -14.23 13.49
N SER A 258 -15.00 -14.35 14.36
CA SER A 258 -13.59 -14.14 14.01
C SER A 258 -12.71 -15.31 14.45
N LYS A 259 -11.60 -15.52 13.72
CA LYS A 259 -10.54 -16.48 14.05
C LYS A 259 -9.18 -15.78 14.08
N LYS A 260 -8.35 -16.18 15.04
CA LYS A 260 -7.05 -15.58 15.31
C LYS A 260 -5.92 -16.52 14.93
N TYR A 261 -5.01 -16.05 14.08
CA TYR A 261 -3.79 -16.78 13.69
C TYR A 261 -2.59 -15.92 14.03
N LYS A 262 -1.41 -16.52 14.22
CA LYS A 262 -0.19 -15.75 14.48
C LYS A 262 0.84 -15.99 13.39
N VAL A 263 1.35 -14.91 12.81
CA VAL A 263 2.55 -14.97 11.97
C VAL A 263 3.76 -15.12 12.87
N VAL A 264 4.61 -16.10 12.59
CA VAL A 264 5.81 -16.41 13.38
C VAL A 264 7.05 -16.03 12.57
N PHE A 265 7.93 -15.23 13.16
CA PHE A 265 9.20 -14.82 12.58
C PHE A 265 10.35 -15.69 13.09
N ASN A 266 11.48 -15.71 12.38
CA ASN A 266 12.65 -16.48 12.79
C ASN A 266 13.32 -16.00 14.09
N THR A 267 13.01 -14.78 14.54
CA THR A 267 13.38 -14.23 15.84
C THR A 267 12.56 -14.82 17.00
N GLY A 268 11.46 -15.53 16.70
CA GLY A 268 10.49 -16.03 17.67
C GLY A 268 9.33 -15.07 17.94
N ASP A 269 9.36 -13.86 17.39
CA ASP A 269 8.26 -12.91 17.46
C ASP A 269 6.98 -13.49 16.84
N LYS A 270 5.84 -13.22 17.47
CA LYS A 270 4.52 -13.68 17.03
C LYS A 270 3.54 -12.52 16.95
N ILE A 271 2.94 -12.33 15.78
CA ILE A 271 1.99 -11.24 15.54
C ILE A 271 0.63 -11.82 15.19
N GLU A 272 -0.39 -11.45 15.96
CA GLU A 272 -1.76 -11.92 15.80
C GLU A 272 -2.47 -11.21 14.64
N LEU A 273 -3.14 -12.01 13.81
CA LEU A 273 -4.06 -11.61 12.76
C LEU A 273 -5.47 -12.10 13.12
N THR A 274 -6.46 -11.25 12.90
CA THR A 274 -7.88 -11.53 13.09
C THR A 274 -8.57 -11.58 11.74
N PHE A 275 -9.18 -12.71 11.43
CA PHE A 275 -9.98 -12.90 10.23
C PHE A 275 -11.45 -13.01 10.59
N THR A 276 -12.30 -12.18 10.00
CA THR A 276 -13.72 -12.04 10.35
C THR A 276 -14.60 -12.45 9.19
N LYS A 277 -15.65 -13.23 9.46
CA LYS A 277 -16.72 -13.52 8.49
C LYS A 277 -17.74 -12.37 8.55
N PRO A 278 -18.06 -11.68 7.45
CA PRO A 278 -19.10 -10.65 7.45
C PRO A 278 -20.46 -11.21 7.90
N ASN A 279 -21.31 -10.35 8.47
CA ASN A 279 -22.73 -10.67 8.61
C ASN A 279 -23.35 -10.68 7.21
N GLY A 280 -23.96 -11.81 6.84
CA GLY A 280 -24.73 -11.94 5.61
C GLY A 280 -26.06 -11.19 5.68
#